data_AF-A0A495QC06-F1
#
_entry.id   AF-A0A495QC06-F1
#
_cell.length_a   1.000
_cell.length_b   1.000
_cell.length_c   1.000
_cell.angle_alpha   90.00
_cell.angle_beta   90.00
_cell.angle_gamma   90.00
#
_symmetry.space_group_name_H-M   'P 1'
#
loop_
_entity.id
_entity.type
_entity.pdbx_description
1 polymer ?
#
loop_
_entity_poly.entity_id
_entity_poly.type
_entity_poly.pdbx_seq_one_letter_code
_entity_poly.pdbx_strand_id
1 'polypeptide(L)'
;MDYSLVEIRYNNIMALRHFLLDGPSAWQPLHGEFRKDDETAAGYVSLLLGAFSVAVRRRFPPNCDAAEIMRFVTELRISHQDEPGLINPLVAEDVIRHTVDASPLDDDGSQDLTTVLGIKAHILLYLVAEAGFSDAELDRFIDDVVAYTGNWLAARRAEMITQP
;
A
#
# COMPACT_ATOMS: atom_id res chain seq x y z
N MET A 1 9.91 12.01 6.54
CA MET A 1 8.56 12.18 7.11
C MET A 1 8.72 12.23 8.61
N ASP A 2 8.17 13.24 9.28
CA ASP A 2 8.16 13.29 10.75
C ASP A 2 6.98 12.44 11.26
N TYR A 3 7.29 11.25 11.77
CA TYR A 3 6.27 10.31 12.25
C TYR A 3 5.63 10.72 13.58
N SER A 4 6.20 11.72 14.28
CA SER A 4 5.70 12.17 15.58
C SER A 4 4.33 12.84 15.47
N LEU A 5 4.07 13.53 14.36
CA LEU A 5 2.84 14.29 14.08
C LEU A 5 1.78 13.51 13.29
N VAL A 6 2.10 12.29 12.83
CA VAL A 6 1.16 11.51 12.01
C VAL A 6 0.07 10.91 12.89
N GLU A 7 -1.17 11.31 12.65
CA GLU A 7 -2.37 10.75 13.28
C GLU A 7 -3.28 10.08 12.25
N ILE A 8 -3.78 8.90 12.60
CA ILE A 8 -4.84 8.24 11.83
C ILE A 8 -6.18 8.80 12.31
N ARG A 9 -6.83 9.63 11.48
CA ARG A 9 -8.13 10.24 11.76
C ARG A 9 -9.24 9.53 11.00
N TYR A 10 -10.49 9.72 11.44
CA TYR A 10 -11.68 9.14 10.80
C TYR A 10 -11.76 9.44 9.29
N ASN A 11 -11.45 10.67 8.87
CA ASN A 11 -11.46 11.05 7.46
C ASN A 11 -10.44 10.27 6.63
N ASN A 12 -9.29 9.90 7.21
CA ASN A 12 -8.27 9.09 6.52
C ASN A 12 -8.81 7.67 6.27
N ILE A 13 -9.55 7.11 7.23
CA ILE A 13 -10.16 5.78 7.14
C ILE A 13 -11.26 5.78 6.07
N MET A 14 -12.12 6.80 6.06
CA MET A 14 -13.17 6.92 5.04
C MET A 14 -12.60 7.12 3.64
N ALA A 15 -11.53 7.92 3.51
CA ALA A 15 -10.82 8.09 2.24
C ALA A 15 -10.22 6.76 1.75
N LEU A 16 -9.63 5.96 2.64
CA LEU A 16 -9.15 4.62 2.28
C LEU A 16 -10.32 3.74 1.83
N ARG A 17 -11.42 3.71 2.58
CA ARG A 17 -12.59 2.89 2.24
C ARG A 17 -13.12 3.21 0.85
N HIS A 18 -13.30 4.50 0.53
CA HIS A 18 -13.72 4.94 -0.79
C HIS A 18 -12.73 4.52 -1.89
N PHE A 19 -11.44 4.71 -1.65
CA PHE A 19 -10.42 4.27 -2.60
C PHE A 19 -10.49 2.76 -2.90
N LEU A 20 -10.70 1.92 -1.89
CA LEU A 20 -10.77 0.46 -2.07
C LEU A 20 -12.04 -0.02 -2.79
N LEU A 21 -13.14 0.74 -2.70
CA LEU A 21 -14.41 0.42 -3.35
C LEU A 21 -14.47 0.94 -4.79
N ASP A 22 -14.10 2.20 -4.97
CA ASP A 22 -14.36 2.96 -6.19
C ASP A 22 -13.11 3.04 -7.09
N GLY A 23 -11.95 2.58 -6.59
CA GLY A 23 -10.70 2.51 -7.33
C GLY A 23 -9.97 3.86 -7.46
N PRO A 24 -9.00 3.97 -8.40
CA PRO A 24 -8.12 5.14 -8.51
C PRO A 24 -8.85 6.43 -8.91
N SER A 25 -10.06 6.34 -9.47
CA SER A 25 -10.85 7.52 -9.85
C SER A 25 -11.41 8.24 -8.62
N ALA A 26 -11.74 7.51 -7.54
CA ALA A 26 -12.16 8.10 -6.26
C ALA A 26 -11.02 8.83 -5.53
N TRP A 27 -9.78 8.67 -5.99
CA TRP A 27 -8.60 9.37 -5.49
C TRP A 27 -8.52 10.83 -5.98
N GLN A 28 -9.03 11.12 -7.19
CA GLN A 28 -8.85 12.43 -7.84
C GLN A 28 -9.40 13.62 -7.02
N PRO A 29 -10.59 13.53 -6.38
CA PRO A 29 -11.11 14.63 -5.55
C PRO A 29 -10.30 14.85 -4.27
N LEU A 30 -9.80 13.76 -3.66
CA LEU A 30 -9.06 13.78 -2.39
C LEU A 30 -7.65 14.37 -2.55
N HIS A 31 -7.06 14.23 -3.74
CA HIS A 31 -5.75 14.78 -4.09
C HIS A 31 -5.65 16.31 -3.91
N GLY A 32 -6.77 17.03 -4.07
CA GLY A 32 -6.86 18.48 -3.87
C GLY A 32 -7.03 18.89 -2.40
N GLU A 33 -7.58 18.02 -1.56
CA GLU A 33 -7.77 18.28 -0.13
C GLU A 33 -6.50 17.96 0.68
N PHE A 34 -5.80 16.88 0.35
CA PHE A 34 -4.54 16.52 1.01
C PHE A 34 -3.39 17.49 0.73
N ARG A 35 -3.43 18.22 -0.38
CA ARG A 35 -2.46 19.31 -0.66
C ARG A 35 -2.59 20.51 0.28
N LYS A 36 -3.67 20.60 1.07
CA LYS A 36 -3.91 21.72 2.00
C LYS A 36 -3.39 21.45 3.40
N ASP A 37 -3.16 20.19 3.77
CA ASP A 37 -2.75 19.77 5.11
C ASP A 37 -1.81 18.54 5.02
N ASP A 38 -0.53 18.78 5.31
CA ASP A 38 0.54 17.78 5.25
C ASP A 38 0.33 16.64 6.26
N GLU A 39 -0.30 16.90 7.42
CA GLU A 39 -0.55 15.87 8.43
C GLU A 39 -1.66 14.91 8.01
N THR A 40 -2.75 15.46 7.47
CA THR A 40 -3.87 14.65 6.96
C THR A 40 -3.41 13.80 5.77
N ALA A 41 -2.59 14.37 4.87
CA ALA A 41 -1.96 13.62 3.79
C ALA A 41 -1.08 12.47 4.33
N ALA A 42 -0.28 12.73 5.36
CA ALA A 42 0.61 11.73 5.96
C ALA A 42 -0.17 10.56 6.61
N GLY A 43 -1.27 10.85 7.31
CA GLY A 43 -2.12 9.83 7.92
C GLY A 43 -2.78 8.93 6.88
N TYR A 44 -3.27 9.49 5.78
CA TYR A 44 -3.80 8.70 4.66
C TYR A 44 -2.72 7.86 3.98
N VAL A 45 -1.58 8.45 3.62
CA VAL A 45 -0.48 7.71 2.95
C VAL A 45 -0.01 6.55 3.84
N SER A 46 0.04 6.75 5.15
CA SER A 46 0.36 5.69 6.11
C SER A 46 -0.68 4.55 6.08
N LEU A 47 -1.97 4.88 6.01
CA LEU A 47 -3.04 3.88 5.85
C LEU A 47 -2.94 3.14 4.50
N LEU A 48 -2.64 3.82 3.40
CA LEU A 48 -2.49 3.18 2.08
C LEU A 48 -1.30 2.19 2.08
N LEU A 49 -0.17 2.58 2.67
CA LEU A 49 0.99 1.69 2.82
C LEU A 49 0.69 0.51 3.76
N GLY A 50 -0.08 0.75 4.83
CA GLY A 50 -0.57 -0.31 5.71
C GLY A 50 -1.51 -1.28 5.01
N ALA A 51 -2.47 -0.76 4.23
CA ALA A 51 -3.39 -1.56 3.43
C ALA A 51 -2.67 -2.46 2.44
N PHE A 52 -1.70 -1.89 1.71
CA PHE A 52 -0.81 -2.66 0.86
C PHE A 52 -0.09 -3.77 1.65
N SER A 53 0.49 -3.44 2.80
CA SER A 53 1.22 -4.41 3.62
C SER A 53 0.34 -5.56 4.12
N VAL A 54 -0.85 -5.24 4.62
CA VAL A 54 -1.82 -6.23 5.12
C VAL A 54 -2.33 -7.10 3.96
N ALA A 55 -2.69 -6.50 2.83
CA ALA A 55 -3.18 -7.23 1.65
C ALA A 55 -2.11 -8.21 1.12
N VAL A 56 -0.87 -7.73 0.98
CA VAL A 56 0.25 -8.55 0.52
C VAL A 56 0.54 -9.69 1.49
N ARG A 57 0.63 -9.42 2.80
CA ARG A 57 0.88 -10.47 3.81
C ARG A 57 -0.27 -11.46 3.97
N ARG A 58 -1.50 -11.09 3.59
CA ARG A 58 -2.65 -12.02 3.50
C ARG A 58 -2.57 -12.90 2.25
N ARG A 59 -2.13 -12.35 1.12
CA ARG A 59 -2.04 -13.07 -0.16
C ARG A 59 -0.84 -14.00 -0.25
N PHE A 60 0.29 -13.58 0.32
CA PHE A 60 1.56 -14.28 0.21
C PHE A 60 2.01 -14.74 1.60
N PRO A 61 2.24 -16.05 1.81
CA PRO A 61 2.79 -16.53 3.07
C PRO A 61 4.21 -16.00 3.29
N PRO A 62 4.69 -15.93 4.54
CA PRO A 62 6.09 -15.61 4.82
C PRO A 62 7.03 -16.55 4.06
N ASN A 63 8.09 -16.01 3.45
CA ASN A 63 9.03 -16.75 2.61
C ASN A 63 8.39 -17.41 1.37
N CYS A 64 7.37 -16.78 0.77
CA CYS A 64 6.83 -17.26 -0.51
C CYS A 64 7.92 -17.31 -1.60
N ASP A 65 7.74 -18.23 -2.55
CA ASP A 65 8.69 -18.41 -3.64
C ASP A 65 8.67 -17.18 -4.57
N ALA A 66 9.85 -16.76 -5.02
CA ALA A 66 10.01 -15.67 -5.98
C ALA A 66 9.21 -15.94 -7.27
N ALA A 67 9.08 -17.20 -7.68
CA ALA A 67 8.28 -17.58 -8.84
C ALA A 67 6.78 -17.27 -8.65
N GLU A 68 6.27 -17.34 -7.41
CA GLU A 68 4.87 -16.99 -7.12
C GLU A 68 4.64 -15.49 -7.26
N ILE A 69 5.55 -14.67 -6.74
CA ILE A 69 5.49 -13.20 -6.86
C ILE A 69 5.57 -12.79 -8.33
N MET A 70 6.51 -13.36 -9.09
CA MET A 70 6.67 -13.08 -10.52
C MET A 70 5.41 -13.43 -11.32
N ARG A 71 4.77 -14.58 -11.01
CA ARG A 71 3.51 -14.98 -11.65
C ARG A 71 2.38 -14.00 -11.35
N PHE A 72 2.24 -13.60 -10.09
CA PHE A 72 1.26 -12.59 -9.69
C PHE A 72 1.48 -11.26 -10.43
N VAL A 73 2.71 -10.76 -10.49
CA VAL A 73 3.04 -9.51 -11.21
C VAL A 73 2.74 -9.64 -12.70
N THR A 74 2.93 -10.81 -13.28
CA THR A 74 2.56 -11.09 -14.67
C THR A 74 1.05 -11.01 -14.88
N GLU A 75 0.25 -11.64 -14.01
CA GLU A 75 -1.21 -11.59 -14.05
C GLU A 75 -1.74 -10.15 -13.87
N LEU A 76 -1.17 -9.39 -12.93
CA LEU A 76 -1.46 -7.97 -12.72
C LEU A 76 -1.17 -7.13 -13.97
N ARG A 77 -0.06 -7.39 -14.67
CA ARG A 77 0.26 -6.67 -15.91
C ARG A 77 -0.71 -7.00 -17.04
N ILE A 78 -1.14 -8.25 -17.14
CA ILE A 78 -2.15 -8.67 -18.12
C ILE A 78 -3.49 -7.97 -17.86
N SER A 79 -3.87 -7.78 -16.59
CA SER A 79 -5.11 -7.04 -16.26
C SER A 79 -5.05 -5.55 -16.61
N HIS A 80 -3.87 -5.01 -16.92
CA HIS A 80 -3.64 -3.62 -17.34
C HIS A 80 -3.09 -3.54 -18.78
N GLN A 81 -3.43 -4.50 -19.64
CA GLN A 81 -2.94 -4.57 -21.02
C GLN A 81 -3.21 -3.32 -21.87
N ASP A 82 -4.22 -2.53 -21.52
CA ASP A 82 -4.58 -1.28 -22.22
C ASP A 82 -3.66 -0.10 -21.85
N GLU A 83 -2.87 -0.22 -20.77
CA GLU A 83 -1.88 0.77 -20.33
C GLU A 83 -0.48 0.14 -20.15
N PRO A 84 0.15 -0.31 -21.25
CA PRO A 84 1.45 -0.96 -21.20
C PRO A 84 2.51 0.02 -20.70
N GLY A 85 3.03 -0.24 -19.50
CA GLY A 85 4.03 0.60 -18.83
C GLY A 85 3.56 1.17 -17.49
N LEU A 86 2.27 1.05 -17.16
CA LEU A 86 1.72 1.47 -15.87
C LEU A 86 2.36 0.72 -14.69
N ILE A 87 2.59 -0.58 -14.87
CA ILE A 87 3.21 -1.46 -13.87
C ILE A 87 4.60 -1.88 -14.35
N ASN A 88 5.64 -1.30 -13.76
CA ASN A 88 6.99 -1.82 -13.91
C ASN A 88 7.10 -3.14 -13.12
N PRO A 89 7.38 -4.28 -13.78
CA PRO A 89 7.41 -5.59 -13.12
C PRO A 89 8.47 -5.69 -12.01
N LEU A 90 9.67 -5.14 -12.23
CA LEU A 90 10.77 -5.26 -11.27
C LEU A 90 10.44 -4.51 -9.98
N VAL A 91 9.90 -3.30 -10.12
CA VAL A 91 9.48 -2.46 -9.00
C VAL A 91 8.30 -3.12 -8.26
N ALA A 92 7.34 -3.69 -9.00
CA ALA A 92 6.21 -4.39 -8.42
C ALA A 92 6.64 -5.63 -7.62
N GLU A 93 7.56 -6.44 -8.15
CA GLU A 93 8.12 -7.58 -7.44
C GLU A 93 8.90 -7.14 -6.21
N ASP A 94 9.73 -6.11 -6.32
CA ASP A 94 10.59 -5.64 -5.23
C ASP A 94 9.77 -5.13 -4.04
N VAL A 95 8.71 -4.33 -4.29
CA VAL A 95 7.85 -3.84 -3.20
C VAL A 95 7.08 -4.96 -2.50
N ILE A 96 6.74 -6.04 -3.21
CA ILE A 96 6.10 -7.21 -2.61
C ILE A 96 7.11 -7.98 -1.78
N ARG A 97 8.31 -8.27 -2.32
CA ARG A 97 9.38 -9.01 -1.63
C ARG A 97 9.78 -8.35 -0.31
N HIS A 98 9.99 -7.03 -0.33
CA HIS A 98 10.26 -6.24 0.89
C HIS A 98 9.15 -6.36 1.95
N THR A 99 7.91 -6.59 1.53
CA THR A 99 6.77 -6.68 2.44
C THR A 99 6.62 -8.06 3.07
N VAL A 100 7.10 -9.11 2.41
CA VAL A 100 7.01 -10.50 2.89
C VAL A 100 8.35 -11.05 3.39
N ASP A 101 9.33 -10.16 3.57
CA ASP A 101 10.68 -10.50 4.03
C ASP A 101 11.39 -11.53 3.11
N ALA A 102 11.03 -11.54 1.82
CA ALA A 102 11.67 -12.38 0.80
C ALA A 102 12.97 -11.74 0.30
N SER A 103 13.83 -12.53 -0.35
CA SER A 103 15.10 -12.04 -0.90
C SER A 103 14.86 -10.87 -1.86
N PRO A 104 15.51 -9.71 -1.63
CA PRO A 104 15.34 -8.53 -2.48
C PRO A 104 15.82 -8.80 -3.91
N LEU A 105 15.37 -7.99 -4.85
CA LEU A 105 15.93 -8.00 -6.20
C LEU A 105 17.27 -7.25 -6.21
N ASP A 106 18.22 -7.73 -7.01
CA ASP A 106 19.39 -6.96 -7.40
C ASP A 106 18.93 -5.89 -8.41
N ASP A 107 18.30 -4.82 -7.93
CA ASP A 107 17.93 -3.67 -8.76
C ASP A 107 18.60 -2.39 -8.22
N ASP A 108 19.33 -1.69 -9.10
CA ASP A 108 20.02 -0.42 -8.82
C ASP A 108 19.16 0.81 -9.15
N GLY A 109 17.96 0.59 -9.71
CA GLY A 109 17.10 1.62 -10.27
C GLY A 109 16.25 2.34 -9.23
N SER A 110 16.80 3.39 -8.64
CA SER A 110 16.05 4.37 -7.82
C SER A 110 14.84 4.93 -8.59
N GLN A 111 13.65 4.39 -8.36
CA GLN A 111 12.40 5.00 -8.80
C GLN A 111 11.97 6.12 -7.86
N ASP A 112 11.33 7.15 -8.41
CA ASP A 112 10.73 8.21 -7.58
C ASP A 112 9.62 7.62 -6.68
N LEU A 113 9.50 8.19 -5.48
CA LEU A 113 8.55 7.76 -4.45
C LEU A 113 7.10 7.76 -4.95
N THR A 114 6.73 8.69 -5.85
CA THR A 114 5.40 8.80 -6.43
C THR A 114 5.07 7.59 -7.30
N THR A 115 6.03 7.14 -8.11
CA THR A 115 5.87 5.96 -8.97
C THR A 115 5.71 4.70 -8.12
N VAL A 116 6.54 4.54 -7.09
CA VAL A 116 6.45 3.40 -6.16
C VAL A 116 5.09 3.38 -5.45
N LEU A 117 4.62 4.54 -4.99
CA LEU A 117 3.31 4.65 -4.33
C LEU A 117 2.16 4.29 -5.29
N GLY A 118 2.24 4.75 -6.55
CA GLY A 118 1.28 4.41 -7.59
C GLY A 118 1.24 2.90 -7.86
N ILE A 119 2.39 2.24 -7.97
CA ILE A 119 2.46 0.79 -8.18
C ILE A 119 1.86 0.04 -6.98
N LYS A 120 2.18 0.43 -5.74
CA LYS A 120 1.57 -0.15 -4.53
C LYS A 120 0.05 0.00 -4.51
N ALA A 121 -0.47 1.15 -4.95
CA ALA A 121 -1.90 1.40 -5.03
C ALA A 121 -2.59 0.46 -6.04
N HIS A 122 -2.00 0.24 -7.23
CA HIS A 122 -2.55 -0.70 -8.22
C HIS A 122 -2.50 -2.15 -7.74
N ILE A 123 -1.39 -2.57 -7.11
CA ILE A 123 -1.27 -3.91 -6.50
C ILE A 123 -2.35 -4.09 -5.43
N LEU A 124 -2.52 -3.10 -4.55
CA LEU A 124 -3.54 -3.14 -3.49
C LEU A 124 -4.95 -3.31 -4.07
N LEU A 125 -5.32 -2.52 -5.07
CA LEU A 125 -6.63 -2.62 -5.71
C LEU A 125 -6.85 -3.97 -6.38
N TYR A 126 -5.83 -4.49 -7.05
CA TYR A 126 -5.89 -5.82 -7.64
C TYR A 126 -6.09 -6.92 -6.58
N LEU A 127 -5.36 -6.87 -5.47
CA LEU A 127 -5.50 -7.82 -4.36
C LEU A 127 -6.88 -7.74 -3.69
N VAL A 128 -7.42 -6.54 -3.52
CA VAL A 128 -8.75 -6.34 -2.94
C VAL A 128 -9.84 -6.88 -3.88
N ALA A 129 -9.70 -6.63 -5.19
CA ALA A 129 -10.59 -7.18 -6.19
C ALA A 129 -10.51 -8.72 -6.26
N GLU A 130 -9.30 -9.30 -6.21
CA GLU A 130 -9.08 -10.76 -6.15
C GLU A 130 -9.72 -11.37 -4.88
N ALA A 131 -9.62 -10.69 -3.74
CA ALA A 131 -10.19 -11.15 -2.47
C ALA A 131 -11.73 -11.14 -2.45
N GLY A 132 -12.38 -10.32 -3.27
CA GLY A 132 -13.84 -10.32 -3.44
C GLY A 132 -14.61 -10.03 -2.15
N PHE A 133 -14.13 -9.09 -1.34
CA PHE A 133 -14.74 -8.77 -0.04
C PHE A 133 -16.21 -8.37 -0.15
N SER A 134 -17.05 -8.88 0.76
CA SER A 134 -18.30 -8.24 1.14
C SER A 134 -18.05 -6.94 1.92
N ASP A 135 -19.05 -6.07 2.05
CA ASP A 135 -18.94 -4.84 2.83
C ASP A 135 -18.41 -5.09 4.27
N ALA A 136 -18.91 -6.12 4.93
CA ALA A 136 -18.49 -6.47 6.29
C ALA A 136 -17.06 -7.07 6.35
N GLU A 137 -16.59 -7.67 5.26
CA GLU A 137 -15.20 -8.13 5.16
C GLU A 137 -14.24 -6.98 4.83
N LEU A 138 -14.68 -6.02 4.04
CA LEU A 138 -13.92 -4.80 3.75
C LEU A 138 -13.75 -3.96 5.02
N ASP A 139 -14.81 -3.80 5.82
CA ASP A 139 -14.72 -3.06 7.08
C ASP A 139 -13.74 -3.74 8.06
N ARG A 140 -13.80 -5.09 8.17
CA ARG A 140 -12.81 -5.85 8.95
C ARG A 140 -11.39 -5.75 8.40
N PHE A 141 -11.22 -5.72 7.08
CA PHE A 141 -9.91 -5.48 6.47
C PHE A 141 -9.38 -4.09 6.85
N ILE A 142 -10.23 -3.07 6.82
CA ILE A 142 -9.85 -1.70 7.21
C ILE A 142 -9.47 -1.63 8.68
N ASP A 143 -10.19 -2.32 9.57
CA ASP A 143 -9.84 -2.38 11.00
C ASP A 143 -8.44 -2.98 11.21
N ASP A 144 -8.13 -4.08 10.51
CA ASP A 144 -6.80 -4.70 10.54
C ASP A 144 -5.71 -3.75 10.01
N VAL A 145 -6.02 -2.98 8.97
CA VAL A 145 -5.12 -1.95 8.43
C VAL A 145 -4.87 -0.85 9.44
N VAL A 146 -5.91 -0.33 10.10
CA VAL A 146 -5.77 0.70 11.12
C VAL A 146 -4.90 0.20 12.28
N ALA A 147 -5.14 -1.02 12.75
CA ALA A 147 -4.35 -1.64 13.81
C ALA A 147 -2.89 -1.83 13.39
N TYR A 148 -2.65 -2.38 12.19
CA TYR A 148 -1.31 -2.58 11.64
C TYR A 148 -0.55 -1.25 11.52
N THR A 149 -1.16 -0.24 10.89
CA THR A 149 -0.53 1.07 10.68
C THR A 149 -0.27 1.79 12.01
N GLY A 150 -1.19 1.69 12.97
CA GLY A 150 -0.99 2.21 14.32
C GLY A 150 0.25 1.63 15.00
N ASN A 151 0.40 0.30 14.95
CA ASN A 151 1.57 -0.39 15.51
C ASN A 151 2.87 -0.01 14.78
N TRP A 152 2.83 0.08 13.45
CA TRP A 152 3.98 0.48 12.65
C TRP A 152 4.43 1.93 12.95
N LEU A 153 3.48 2.87 13.05
CA LEU A 153 3.77 4.26 13.41
C LEU A 153 4.32 4.38 14.85
N ALA A 154 3.81 3.57 15.78
CA ALA A 154 4.30 3.55 17.16
C ALA A 154 5.76 3.05 17.22
N ALA A 155 6.09 1.99 16.48
CA ALA A 155 7.46 1.48 16.38
C ALA A 155 8.42 2.54 15.82
N ARG A 156 8.02 3.22 14.74
CA ARG A 156 8.83 4.30 14.13
C ARG A 156 9.06 5.48 15.06
N ARG A 157 8.05 5.87 15.85
CA ARG A 157 8.21 6.91 16.89
C ARG A 157 9.19 6.48 17.98
N ALA A 158 9.15 5.22 18.41
CA ALA A 158 10.07 4.71 19.42
C ALA A 158 11.53 4.67 18.93
N GLU A 159 11.76 4.33 17.67
CA GLU A 159 13.09 4.37 17.03
C GLU A 159 13.68 5.79 17.05
N MET A 160 12.87 6.81 16.76
CA MET A 160 13.29 8.23 16.77
C MET A 160 13.68 8.73 18.17
N ILE A 161 13.08 8.20 19.24
CA ILE A 161 13.40 8.56 20.62
C ILE A 161 14.70 7.88 21.10
N THR A 162 15.07 6.76 20.47
CA THR A 162 16.18 5.89 20.91
C THR A 162 17.49 6.17 20.16
N GLN A 163 17.45 6.93 19.06
CA GLN A 163 18.67 7.42 18.38
C GLN A 163 19.17 8.73 19.05
N PRO A 164 20.42 8.77 19.58
CA PRO A 164 21.00 9.94 20.23
C PRO A 164 21.37 11.06 19.25
#